data_AF-J0CTS8-F1
#
_entry.id   AF-J0CTS8-F1
#
_cell.length_a   1.000
_cell.length_b   1.000
_cell.length_c   1.000
_cell.angle_alpha   90.00
_cell.angle_beta   90.00
_cell.angle_gamma   90.00
#
_symmetry.space_group_name_H-M   'P 1'
#
loop_
_entity.id
_entity.type
_entity.pdbx_description
1 polymer ?
#
loop_
_entity_poly.entity_id
_entity_poly.type
_entity_poly.pdbx_seq_one_letter_code
_entity_poly.pdbx_strand_id
1 'polypeptide(L)'
;YHQQRAALANTARTIWRDPAGAVSMIEELILKGFAADRIAAAVSNDPAAYGALRGSDRLMDKMLASGRERKEAAQAVPEAAVRLRSLGSSYVNLVDAERRSITAERQRMAVAIPGLSRAAEEALAQRVAQRKNGRKLNISAAPLDANIRREFADVSKALDQRFGRNAIIRGDKELINHVSPAQRGAFAAMQERLKVLQQTVRHESSEEIIAERRQRAVSRGRGVTY
;
A
#
# COMPACT_ATOMS: atom_id res chain seq x y z
N TYR A 1 -1.15 -17.60 -1.82
CA TYR A 1 -2.03 -18.19 -2.84
C TYR A 1 -1.45 -19.47 -3.46
N HIS A 2 -0.44 -19.41 -4.34
CA HIS A 2 0.05 -20.58 -5.11
C HIS A 2 0.41 -21.81 -4.27
N GLN A 3 1.09 -21.62 -3.14
CA GLN A 3 1.43 -22.71 -2.22
C GLN A 3 0.19 -23.41 -1.64
N GLN A 4 -0.84 -22.64 -1.26
CA GLN A 4 -2.08 -23.19 -0.72
C GLN A 4 -2.89 -23.92 -1.80
N ARG A 5 -2.86 -23.40 -3.03
CA ARG A 5 -3.46 -24.05 -4.20
C ARG A 5 -2.79 -25.40 -4.48
N ALA A 6 -1.46 -25.45 -4.45
CA ALA A 6 -0.71 -26.69 -4.64
C ALA A 6 -0.99 -27.71 -3.52
N ALA A 7 -1.10 -27.26 -2.27
CA ALA A 7 -1.45 -28.12 -1.15
C ALA A 7 -2.86 -28.72 -1.31
N LEU A 8 -3.85 -27.91 -1.69
CA LEU A 8 -5.19 -28.40 -2.01
C LEU A 8 -5.18 -29.39 -3.19
N ALA A 9 -4.42 -29.10 -4.25
CA ALA A 9 -4.30 -29.98 -5.40
C ALA A 9 -3.65 -31.33 -5.06
N ASN A 10 -2.69 -31.35 -4.14
CA ASN A 10 -2.09 -32.59 -3.66
C ASN A 10 -3.11 -33.46 -2.92
N THR A 11 -3.90 -32.88 -2.00
CA THR A 11 -4.97 -33.63 -1.31
C THR A 11 -6.09 -34.02 -2.29
N ALA A 12 -6.39 -33.20 -3.30
CA ALA A 12 -7.41 -33.50 -4.30
C ALA A 12 -7.09 -34.78 -5.11
N ARG A 13 -5.80 -35.13 -5.27
CA ARG A 13 -5.37 -36.36 -5.98
C ARG A 13 -5.84 -37.64 -5.31
N THR A 14 -6.07 -37.63 -4.00
CA THR A 14 -6.55 -38.82 -3.27
C THR A 14 -8.07 -38.92 -3.30
N ILE A 15 -8.78 -37.82 -3.53
CA ILE A 15 -10.25 -37.75 -3.44
C ILE A 15 -10.91 -37.93 -4.81
N TRP A 16 -10.50 -37.12 -5.79
CA TRP A 16 -11.18 -37.01 -7.08
C TRP A 16 -10.42 -37.70 -8.21
N ARG A 17 -11.16 -38.25 -9.19
CA ARG A 17 -10.58 -38.82 -10.42
C ARG A 17 -10.00 -37.74 -11.32
N ASP A 18 -10.62 -36.56 -11.35
CA ASP A 18 -10.07 -35.34 -11.93
C ASP A 18 -9.80 -34.29 -10.83
N PRO A 19 -8.61 -34.32 -10.21
CA PRO A 19 -8.23 -33.37 -9.18
C PRO A 19 -8.15 -31.93 -9.69
N ALA A 20 -7.76 -31.75 -10.96
CA ALA A 20 -7.58 -30.42 -11.53
C ALA A 20 -8.93 -29.73 -11.77
N GLY A 21 -9.92 -30.47 -12.28
CA GLY A 21 -11.30 -29.99 -12.40
C GLY A 21 -11.91 -29.60 -11.06
N ALA A 22 -11.78 -30.46 -10.04
CA ALA A 22 -12.32 -30.18 -8.70
C ALA A 22 -11.73 -28.91 -8.08
N VAL A 23 -10.40 -28.76 -8.13
CA VAL A 23 -9.72 -27.55 -7.61
C VAL A 23 -10.15 -26.30 -8.38
N SER A 24 -10.30 -26.40 -9.70
CA SER A 24 -10.71 -25.27 -10.54
C SER A 24 -12.13 -24.80 -10.22
N MET A 25 -13.07 -25.73 -10.01
CA MET A 25 -14.44 -25.41 -9.59
C MET A 25 -14.47 -24.74 -8.21
N ILE A 26 -13.65 -25.21 -7.26
CA ILE A 26 -13.52 -24.58 -5.93
C ILE A 26 -12.99 -23.15 -6.05
N GLU A 27 -11.94 -22.94 -6.86
CA GLU A 27 -11.38 -21.61 -7.11
C GLU A 27 -12.42 -20.68 -7.76
N GLU A 28 -13.19 -21.16 -8.73
CA GLU A 28 -14.24 -20.38 -9.39
C GLU A 28 -15.31 -19.90 -8.38
N LEU A 29 -15.69 -20.74 -7.42
CA LEU A 29 -16.62 -20.34 -6.35
C LEU A 29 -16.02 -19.26 -5.44
N ILE A 30 -14.73 -19.36 -5.11
CA ILE A 30 -14.03 -18.31 -4.35
C ILE A 30 -14.02 -17.01 -5.16
N LEU A 31 -13.72 -17.07 -6.46
CA LEU A 31 -13.74 -15.91 -7.36
C LEU A 31 -15.13 -15.27 -7.49
N LYS A 32 -16.20 -16.07 -7.45
CA LYS A 32 -17.60 -15.62 -7.41
C LYS A 32 -18.00 -15.02 -6.05
N GLY A 33 -17.12 -15.03 -5.06
CA GLY A 33 -17.35 -14.42 -3.74
C GLY A 33 -18.00 -15.34 -2.71
N PHE A 34 -18.09 -16.65 -2.96
CA PHE A 34 -18.57 -17.58 -1.95
C PHE A 34 -17.54 -17.75 -0.83
N ALA A 35 -18.00 -17.72 0.42
CA ALA A 35 -17.14 -17.89 1.57
C ALA A 35 -16.48 -19.27 1.57
N ALA A 36 -15.16 -19.31 1.75
CA ALA A 36 -14.38 -20.55 1.75
C ALA A 36 -14.89 -21.57 2.79
N ASP A 37 -15.35 -21.11 3.95
CA ASP A 37 -15.96 -21.99 4.97
C ASP A 37 -17.23 -22.68 4.49
N ARG A 38 -18.06 -21.96 3.72
CA ARG A 38 -19.29 -22.52 3.13
C ARG A 38 -18.96 -23.56 2.07
N ILE A 39 -17.96 -23.29 1.23
CA ILE A 39 -17.50 -24.25 0.22
C ILE A 39 -16.87 -25.47 0.91
N ALA A 40 -16.05 -25.29 1.94
CA ALA A 40 -15.46 -26.37 2.72
C ALA A 40 -16.52 -27.26 3.37
N ALA A 41 -17.59 -26.68 3.93
CA ALA A 41 -18.71 -27.43 4.46
C ALA A 41 -19.45 -28.22 3.36
N ALA A 42 -19.69 -27.60 2.20
CA ALA A 42 -20.32 -28.27 1.07
C ALA A 42 -19.47 -29.44 0.53
N VAL A 43 -18.15 -29.25 0.37
CA VAL A 43 -17.21 -30.32 -0.01
C VAL A 43 -17.18 -31.45 1.03
N SER A 44 -17.29 -31.12 2.31
CA SER A 44 -17.32 -32.13 3.39
C SER A 44 -18.60 -32.96 3.38
N ASN A 45 -19.72 -32.34 3.02
CA ASN A 45 -21.03 -32.99 2.99
C ASN A 45 -21.27 -33.81 1.72
N ASP A 46 -20.87 -33.26 0.56
CA ASP A 46 -21.02 -33.91 -0.74
C ASP A 46 -19.78 -33.65 -1.61
N PRO A 47 -18.70 -34.42 -1.43
CA PRO A 47 -17.51 -34.29 -2.25
C PRO A 47 -17.74 -34.73 -3.71
N ALA A 48 -18.78 -35.52 -3.99
CA ALA A 48 -19.09 -35.99 -5.35
C ALA A 48 -19.65 -34.87 -6.24
N ALA A 49 -20.29 -33.85 -5.66
CA ALA A 49 -20.74 -32.65 -6.36
C ALA A 49 -19.60 -31.84 -7.01
N TYR A 50 -18.36 -32.04 -6.53
CA TYR A 50 -17.16 -31.34 -7.01
C TYR A 50 -16.33 -32.20 -7.98
N GLY A 51 -16.76 -33.43 -8.25
CA GLY A 51 -16.11 -34.33 -9.19
C GLY A 51 -16.33 -35.81 -8.84
N ALA A 52 -16.12 -36.69 -9.81
CA ALA A 52 -16.21 -38.13 -9.58
C ALA A 52 -15.13 -38.59 -8.58
N LEU A 53 -15.54 -39.29 -7.53
CA LEU A 53 -14.63 -39.80 -6.50
C LEU A 53 -13.82 -40.99 -7.00
N ARG A 54 -12.59 -41.13 -6.48
CA ARG A 54 -11.74 -42.30 -6.67
C ARG A 54 -12.33 -43.55 -6.02
N GLY A 55 -11.89 -44.71 -6.51
CA GLY A 55 -12.41 -46.00 -6.08
C GLY A 55 -13.88 -46.26 -6.44
N SER A 56 -14.42 -47.31 -5.83
CA SER A 56 -15.80 -47.81 -6.01
C SER A 56 -16.54 -47.82 -4.68
N ASP A 57 -17.81 -47.42 -4.72
CA ASP A 57 -18.72 -47.50 -3.56
C ASP A 57 -19.57 -48.78 -3.54
N ARG A 58 -19.42 -49.62 -4.56
CA ARG A 58 -20.27 -50.81 -4.70
C ARG A 58 -20.00 -51.74 -3.52
N LEU A 59 -21.07 -52.25 -2.91
CA LEU A 59 -20.96 -53.17 -1.77
C LEU A 59 -20.07 -54.38 -2.09
N MET A 60 -20.15 -54.89 -3.32
CA MET A 60 -19.31 -56.01 -3.79
C MET A 60 -17.82 -55.65 -3.87
N ASP A 61 -17.48 -54.38 -4.05
CA ASP A 61 -16.10 -53.92 -4.24
C ASP A 61 -15.44 -53.50 -2.92
N LYS A 62 -16.17 -53.51 -1.79
CA LYS A 62 -15.67 -53.02 -0.49
C LYS A 62 -14.42 -53.75 0.01
N MET A 63 -14.27 -55.02 -0.31
CA MET A 63 -13.09 -55.82 0.07
C MET A 63 -11.97 -55.75 -0.97
N LEU A 64 -12.22 -55.15 -2.14
CA LEU A 64 -11.26 -55.00 -3.23
C LEU A 64 -10.42 -53.72 -3.09
N ALA A 65 -9.38 -53.60 -3.92
CA ALA A 65 -8.53 -52.41 -3.98
C ALA A 65 -9.34 -51.13 -4.25
N SER A 66 -10.37 -51.21 -5.11
CA SER A 66 -11.24 -50.08 -5.43
C SER A 66 -12.09 -49.61 -4.24
N GLY A 67 -12.53 -50.52 -3.37
CA GLY A 67 -13.21 -50.17 -2.11
C GLY A 67 -12.27 -49.51 -1.10
N ARG A 68 -11.00 -49.94 -1.05
CA ARG A 68 -9.97 -49.28 -0.22
C ARG A 68 -9.65 -47.87 -0.72
N GLU A 69 -9.49 -47.69 -2.02
CA GLU A 69 -9.27 -46.37 -2.64
C GLU A 69 -10.44 -45.42 -2.34
N ARG A 70 -11.69 -45.91 -2.36
CA ARG A 70 -12.86 -45.13 -1.95
C ARG A 70 -12.81 -44.72 -0.47
N LYS A 71 -12.40 -45.63 0.41
CA LYS A 71 -12.26 -45.33 1.84
C LYS A 71 -11.19 -44.27 2.09
N GLU A 72 -10.05 -44.36 1.40
CA GLU A 72 -8.98 -43.35 1.46
C GLU A 72 -9.45 -42.00 0.94
N ALA A 73 -10.18 -41.98 -0.18
CA ALA A 73 -10.79 -40.75 -0.71
C ALA A 73 -11.69 -40.08 0.33
N ALA A 74 -12.58 -40.84 0.99
CA ALA A 74 -13.45 -40.31 2.03
C ALA A 74 -12.67 -39.78 3.26
N GLN A 75 -11.58 -40.46 3.66
CA GLN A 75 -10.74 -40.04 4.78
C GLN A 75 -9.91 -38.78 4.50
N ALA A 76 -9.63 -38.48 3.23
CA ALA A 76 -8.88 -37.28 2.83
C ALA A 76 -9.75 -36.01 2.75
N VAL A 77 -11.08 -36.13 2.70
CA VAL A 77 -12.00 -34.98 2.57
C VAL A 77 -11.84 -33.94 3.69
N PRO A 78 -11.72 -34.31 4.99
CA PRO A 78 -11.49 -33.33 6.04
C PRO A 78 -10.20 -32.51 5.85
N GLU A 79 -9.12 -33.14 5.37
CA GLU A 79 -7.89 -32.42 5.05
C GLU A 79 -8.12 -31.45 3.90
N ALA A 80 -8.81 -31.87 2.84
CA ALA A 80 -9.12 -30.99 1.71
C ALA A 80 -9.94 -29.77 2.15
N ALA A 81 -10.90 -29.94 3.08
CA ALA A 81 -11.65 -28.84 3.66
C ALA A 81 -10.75 -27.84 4.42
N VAL A 82 -9.74 -28.32 5.16
CA VAL A 82 -8.75 -27.46 5.82
C VAL A 82 -7.89 -26.72 4.79
N ARG A 83 -7.38 -27.41 3.76
CA ARG A 83 -6.58 -26.78 2.68
C ARG A 83 -7.38 -25.72 1.93
N LEU A 84 -8.67 -25.97 1.70
CA LEU A 84 -9.58 -25.04 1.06
C LEU A 84 -9.75 -23.76 1.89
N ARG A 85 -9.98 -23.87 3.20
CA ARG A 85 -10.05 -22.69 4.08
C ARG A 85 -8.77 -21.86 4.04
N SER A 86 -7.61 -22.52 4.07
CA SER A 86 -6.31 -21.85 3.95
C SER A 86 -6.13 -21.15 2.59
N LEU A 87 -6.57 -21.79 1.50
CA LEU A 87 -6.58 -21.18 0.17
C LEU A 87 -7.47 -19.92 0.15
N GLY A 88 -8.70 -20.03 0.65
CA GLY A 88 -9.65 -18.93 0.74
C GLY A 88 -9.13 -17.76 1.56
N SER A 89 -8.57 -18.01 2.75
CA SER A 89 -7.94 -16.97 3.58
C SER A 89 -6.78 -16.29 2.83
N SER A 90 -5.96 -17.06 2.10
CA SER A 90 -4.86 -16.49 1.32
C SER A 90 -5.34 -15.62 0.15
N TYR A 91 -6.51 -15.92 -0.42
CA TYR A 91 -7.14 -15.12 -1.47
C TYR A 91 -7.72 -13.81 -0.92
N VAL A 92 -8.49 -13.88 0.18
CA VAL A 92 -9.03 -12.69 0.86
C VAL A 92 -7.92 -11.74 1.27
N ASN A 93 -6.84 -12.26 1.86
CA ASN A 93 -5.69 -11.44 2.26
C ASN A 93 -5.02 -10.73 1.07
N LEU A 94 -4.93 -11.39 -0.09
CA LEU A 94 -4.37 -10.79 -1.30
C LEU A 94 -5.24 -9.64 -1.81
N VAL A 95 -6.56 -9.88 -1.93
CA VAL A 95 -7.52 -8.88 -2.40
C VAL A 95 -7.60 -7.70 -1.43
N ASP A 96 -7.60 -7.96 -0.12
CA ASP A 96 -7.60 -6.92 0.90
C ASP A 96 -6.32 -6.07 0.87
N ALA A 97 -5.16 -6.68 0.63
CA ALA A 97 -3.90 -5.95 0.49
C ALA A 97 -3.94 -4.99 -0.71
N GLU A 98 -4.46 -5.44 -1.85
CA GLU A 98 -4.63 -4.60 -3.04
C GLU A 98 -5.69 -3.51 -2.81
N ARG A 99 -6.81 -3.84 -2.17
CA ARG A 99 -7.83 -2.84 -1.83
C ARG A 99 -7.28 -1.76 -0.89
N ARG A 100 -6.46 -2.15 0.09
CA ARG A 100 -5.79 -1.20 0.99
C ARG A 100 -4.81 -0.31 0.23
N SER A 101 -4.04 -0.85 -0.71
CA SER A 101 -3.09 -0.05 -1.50
C SER A 101 -3.81 1.00 -2.36
N ILE A 102 -4.89 0.61 -3.04
CA ILE A 102 -5.74 1.51 -3.84
C ILE A 102 -6.40 2.56 -2.94
N THR A 103 -6.92 2.16 -1.78
CA THR A 103 -7.56 3.09 -0.84
C THR A 103 -6.55 4.12 -0.32
N ALA A 104 -5.34 3.68 0.03
CA ALA A 104 -4.26 4.56 0.45
C ALA A 104 -3.81 5.50 -0.68
N GLU A 105 -3.76 5.04 -1.93
CA GLU A 105 -3.52 5.90 -3.09
C GLU A 105 -4.61 6.98 -3.22
N ARG A 106 -5.89 6.58 -3.19
CA ARG A 106 -7.01 7.53 -3.27
C ARG A 106 -7.00 8.55 -2.14
N GLN A 107 -6.70 8.14 -0.92
CA GLN A 107 -6.59 9.05 0.24
C GLN A 107 -5.45 10.06 0.05
N ARG A 108 -4.28 9.63 -0.43
CA ARG A 108 -3.17 10.54 -0.76
C ARG A 108 -3.56 11.53 -1.86
N MET A 109 -4.24 11.05 -2.90
CA MET A 109 -4.67 11.88 -4.02
C MET A 109 -5.82 12.85 -3.66
N ALA A 110 -6.60 12.55 -2.61
CA ALA A 110 -7.64 13.44 -2.10
C ALA A 110 -7.08 14.71 -1.44
N VAL A 111 -5.80 14.74 -1.08
CA VAL A 111 -5.15 15.94 -0.57
C VAL A 111 -4.93 16.92 -1.73
N ALA A 112 -5.77 17.94 -1.80
CA ALA A 112 -5.60 19.07 -2.69
C ALA A 112 -4.30 19.80 -2.34
N ILE A 113 -3.46 20.03 -3.35
CA ILE A 113 -2.28 20.88 -3.21
C ILE A 113 -2.70 22.30 -3.62
N PRO A 114 -2.65 23.29 -2.72
CA PRO A 114 -2.97 24.67 -3.06
C PRO A 114 -2.12 25.17 -4.24
N GLY A 115 -2.73 25.97 -5.12
CA GLY A 115 -1.98 26.72 -6.13
C GLY A 115 -1.17 27.84 -5.45
N LEU A 116 -0.05 28.20 -6.06
CA LEU A 116 0.72 29.38 -5.67
C LEU A 116 0.21 30.59 -6.45
N SER A 117 0.20 31.76 -5.81
CA SER A 117 0.04 33.02 -6.51
C SER A 117 1.22 33.29 -7.44
N ARG A 118 1.02 34.14 -8.46
CA ARG A 118 2.09 34.49 -9.41
C ARG A 118 3.34 35.04 -8.70
N ALA A 119 3.17 35.87 -7.67
CA ALA A 119 4.27 36.40 -6.89
C ALA A 119 5.04 35.28 -6.14
N ALA A 120 4.31 34.31 -5.58
CA ALA A 120 4.90 33.15 -4.91
C ALA A 120 5.63 32.22 -5.91
N GLU A 121 5.11 32.05 -7.13
CA GLU A 121 5.78 31.30 -8.19
C GLU A 121 7.09 31.96 -8.65
N GLU A 122 7.09 33.29 -8.81
CA GLU A 122 8.28 34.08 -9.17
C GLU A 122 9.33 34.01 -8.06
N ALA A 123 8.91 34.14 -6.79
CA ALA A 123 9.78 33.95 -5.63
C ALA A 123 10.40 32.54 -5.60
N LEU A 124 9.59 31.50 -5.88
CA LEU A 124 10.09 30.13 -5.96
C LEU A 124 11.11 29.96 -7.10
N ALA A 125 10.84 30.54 -8.28
CA ALA A 125 11.75 30.49 -9.41
C ALA A 125 13.10 31.15 -9.08
N GLN A 126 13.10 32.29 -8.40
CA GLN A 126 14.31 32.95 -7.92
C GLN A 126 15.09 32.07 -6.94
N ARG A 127 14.41 31.42 -5.98
CA ARG A 127 15.06 30.48 -5.03
C ARG A 127 15.68 29.28 -5.74
N VAL A 128 15.00 28.72 -6.73
CA VAL A 128 15.51 27.61 -7.54
C VAL A 128 16.75 28.03 -8.34
N ALA A 129 16.72 29.21 -8.96
CA ALA A 129 17.86 29.76 -9.70
C ALA A 129 19.07 30.04 -8.78
N GLN A 130 18.83 30.61 -7.59
CA GLN A 130 19.86 30.83 -6.58
C GLN A 130 20.54 29.53 -6.14
N ARG A 131 19.76 28.46 -5.93
CA ARG A 131 20.29 27.13 -5.58
C ARG A 131 21.17 26.54 -6.69
N LYS A 132 20.76 26.67 -7.96
CA LYS A 132 21.56 26.18 -9.11
C LYS A 132 22.89 26.91 -9.26
N ASN A 133 22.94 28.20 -8.91
CA ASN A 133 24.13 29.02 -9.08
C ASN A 133 25.20 28.85 -7.99
N GLY A 134 25.06 27.87 -7.10
CA GLY A 134 26.08 27.53 -6.10
C GLY A 134 26.36 28.62 -5.05
N ARG A 135 25.62 29.73 -5.06
CA ARG A 135 25.64 30.71 -3.98
C ARG A 135 25.12 30.00 -2.75
N LYS A 136 26.06 29.69 -1.84
CA LYS A 136 25.78 29.16 -0.50
C LYS A 136 24.49 29.81 0.01
N LEU A 137 23.54 29.00 0.47
CA LEU A 137 22.32 29.45 1.18
C LEU A 137 22.60 30.42 2.35
N ASN A 138 23.88 30.71 2.64
CA ASN A 138 24.40 31.59 3.66
C ASN A 138 24.31 33.09 3.32
N ILE A 139 24.00 33.48 2.08
CA ILE A 139 23.64 34.88 1.80
C ILE A 139 22.13 34.95 1.94
N SER A 140 21.69 35.46 3.09
CA SER A 140 20.31 35.77 3.45
C SER A 140 19.51 36.20 2.23
N ALA A 141 18.89 35.23 1.56
CA ALA A 141 18.02 35.54 0.44
C ALA A 141 16.88 36.38 1.01
N ALA A 142 16.56 37.47 0.29
CA ALA A 142 15.65 38.50 0.77
C ALA A 142 14.44 37.87 1.49
N PRO A 143 14.10 38.32 2.71
CA PRO A 143 13.02 37.74 3.49
C PRO A 143 11.77 37.64 2.63
N LEU A 144 11.13 36.47 2.61
CA LEU A 144 9.88 36.32 1.90
C LEU A 144 8.79 37.14 2.58
N ASP A 145 7.94 37.77 1.77
CA ASP A 145 6.73 38.42 2.24
C ASP A 145 5.88 37.44 3.08
N ALA A 146 5.21 37.93 4.12
CA ALA A 146 4.43 37.09 5.03
C ALA A 146 3.35 36.26 4.32
N ASN A 147 2.73 36.80 3.26
CA ASN A 147 1.74 36.06 2.48
C ASN A 147 2.38 34.93 1.66
N ILE A 148 3.53 35.20 1.03
CA ILE A 148 4.27 34.18 0.26
C ILE A 148 4.75 33.05 1.19
N ARG A 149 5.21 33.38 2.40
CA ARG A 149 5.60 32.38 3.42
C ARG A 149 4.44 31.48 3.80
N ARG A 150 3.24 32.06 3.97
CA ARG A 150 2.02 31.31 4.28
C ARG A 150 1.65 30.35 3.14
N GLU A 151 1.66 30.83 1.89
CA GLU A 151 1.38 29.98 0.72
C GLU A 151 2.38 28.81 0.62
N PHE A 152 3.67 29.08 0.83
CA PHE A 152 4.70 28.03 0.84
C PHE A 152 4.48 27.04 1.98
N ALA A 153 4.09 27.50 3.17
CA ALA A 153 3.78 26.64 4.29
C ALA A 153 2.56 25.74 4.02
N ASP A 154 1.50 26.28 3.41
CA ASP A 154 0.29 25.55 3.06
C ASP A 154 0.57 24.46 2.00
N VAL A 155 1.34 24.80 0.96
CA VAL A 155 1.81 23.82 -0.03
C VAL A 155 2.71 22.78 0.62
N SER A 156 3.67 23.19 1.45
CA SER A 156 4.59 22.28 2.15
C SER A 156 3.83 21.28 3.04
N LYS A 157 2.79 21.74 3.74
CA LYS A 157 1.91 20.91 4.56
C LYS A 157 1.10 19.92 3.73
N ALA A 158 0.51 20.38 2.61
CA ALA A 158 -0.23 19.50 1.69
C ALA A 158 0.68 18.41 1.09
N LEU A 159 1.93 18.76 0.75
CA LEU A 159 2.91 17.80 0.26
C LEU A 159 3.29 16.77 1.33
N ASP A 160 3.51 17.20 2.58
CA ASP A 160 3.79 16.28 3.69
C ASP A 160 2.61 15.34 3.98
N GLN A 161 1.38 15.81 3.85
CA GLN A 161 0.18 14.98 3.99
C GLN A 161 0.04 13.96 2.86
N ARG A 162 0.36 14.35 1.62
CA ARG A 162 0.21 13.50 0.43
C ARG A 162 1.33 12.48 0.26
N PHE A 163 2.56 12.87 0.57
CA PHE A 163 3.76 12.08 0.29
C PHE A 163 4.45 11.57 1.55
N GLY A 164 4.01 12.00 2.72
CA GLY A 164 4.69 11.75 3.98
C GLY A 164 5.67 12.87 4.33
N ARG A 165 5.88 13.06 5.63
CA ARG A 165 6.70 14.15 6.18
C ARG A 165 8.10 14.15 5.58
N ASN A 166 8.50 15.26 4.97
CA ASN A 166 9.81 15.49 4.35
C ASN A 166 10.19 14.49 3.23
N ALA A 167 9.25 13.72 2.67
CA ALA A 167 9.57 12.71 1.68
C ALA A 167 10.22 13.30 0.43
N ILE A 168 9.70 14.43 -0.07
CA ILE A 168 10.25 15.15 -1.24
C ILE A 168 11.66 15.69 -0.96
N ILE A 169 11.93 16.18 0.25
CA ILE A 169 13.28 16.64 0.64
C ILE A 169 14.27 15.48 0.65
N ARG A 170 13.89 14.33 1.22
CA ARG A 170 14.72 13.13 1.27
C ARG A 170 15.01 12.55 -0.11
N GLY A 171 14.11 12.76 -1.07
CA GLY A 171 14.23 12.18 -2.41
C GLY A 171 13.93 10.69 -2.42
N ASP A 172 12.90 10.28 -1.66
CA ASP A 172 12.45 8.88 -1.64
C ASP A 172 12.08 8.43 -3.07
N LYS A 173 12.77 7.39 -3.55
CA LYS A 173 12.59 6.88 -4.93
C LYS A 173 11.16 6.40 -5.21
N GLU A 174 10.43 6.03 -4.16
CA GLU A 174 9.05 5.54 -4.25
C GLU A 174 8.00 6.65 -4.42
N LEU A 175 8.37 7.93 -4.28
CA LEU A 175 7.47 9.08 -4.44
C LEU A 175 6.72 9.07 -5.77
N ILE A 176 7.41 8.70 -6.85
CA ILE A 176 6.83 8.69 -8.19
C ILE A 176 5.75 7.61 -8.33
N ASN A 177 5.79 6.56 -7.49
CA ASN A 177 4.77 5.52 -7.42
C ASN A 177 3.54 5.97 -6.62
N HIS A 178 3.61 7.10 -5.92
CA HIS A 178 2.48 7.70 -5.21
C HIS A 178 1.71 8.71 -6.07
N VAL A 179 2.09 8.86 -7.34
CA VAL A 179 1.43 9.70 -8.33
C VAL A 179 0.93 8.81 -9.47
N SER A 180 -0.27 9.13 -9.99
CA SER A 180 -0.87 8.37 -11.10
C SER A 180 0.07 8.38 -12.31
N PRO A 181 0.13 7.29 -13.10
CA PRO A 181 1.05 7.17 -14.23
C PRO A 181 1.03 8.36 -15.20
N ALA A 182 -0.15 8.91 -15.49
CA ALA A 182 -0.34 10.07 -16.36
C ALA A 182 0.31 11.36 -15.82
N GLN A 183 0.44 11.50 -14.50
CA GLN A 183 0.98 12.69 -13.84
C GLN A 183 2.46 12.57 -13.48
N ARG A 184 3.07 11.40 -13.63
CA ARG A 184 4.48 11.15 -13.25
C ARG A 184 5.45 12.07 -13.97
N GLY A 185 5.25 12.33 -15.27
CA GLY A 185 6.12 13.22 -16.05
C GLY A 185 6.09 14.67 -15.52
N ALA A 186 4.89 15.21 -15.29
CA ALA A 186 4.72 16.56 -14.74
C ALA A 186 5.27 16.67 -13.30
N PHE A 187 5.05 15.63 -12.48
CA PHE A 187 5.58 15.58 -11.12
C PHE A 187 7.11 15.56 -11.11
N ALA A 188 7.75 14.72 -11.95
CA ALA A 188 9.20 14.64 -12.06
C ALA A 188 9.81 15.99 -12.47
N ALA A 189 9.18 16.69 -13.42
CA ALA A 189 9.61 18.03 -13.83
C ALA A 189 9.51 19.08 -12.71
N MET A 190 8.51 18.94 -11.83
CA MET A 190 8.25 19.88 -10.73
C MET A 190 8.99 19.51 -9.43
N GLN A 191 9.47 18.27 -9.30
CA GLN A 191 10.00 17.71 -8.04
C GLN A 191 11.12 18.56 -7.44
N GLU A 192 12.05 19.05 -8.26
CA GLU A 192 13.14 19.91 -7.79
C GLU A 192 12.62 21.26 -7.26
N ARG A 193 11.60 21.85 -7.90
CA ARG A 193 10.95 23.09 -7.42
C ARG A 193 10.25 22.86 -6.09
N LEU A 194 9.52 21.76 -5.94
CA LEU A 194 8.86 21.39 -4.67
C LEU A 194 9.86 21.15 -3.54
N LYS A 195 11.00 20.53 -3.87
CA LYS A 195 12.10 20.31 -2.91
C LYS A 195 12.65 21.63 -2.39
N VAL A 196 12.90 22.60 -3.29
CA VAL A 196 13.37 23.94 -2.91
C VAL A 196 12.33 24.67 -2.05
N LEU A 197 11.04 24.56 -2.39
CA LEU A 197 9.95 25.16 -1.61
C LEU A 197 9.97 24.62 -0.17
N GLN A 198 9.94 23.29 0.01
CA GLN A 198 9.93 22.71 1.35
C GLN A 198 11.21 23.04 2.14
N GLN A 199 12.39 23.03 1.50
CA GLN A 199 13.64 23.44 2.14
C GLN A 199 13.61 24.90 2.61
N THR A 200 13.02 25.80 1.80
CA THR A 200 12.86 27.22 2.15
C THR A 200 12.01 27.37 3.40
N VAL A 201 10.85 26.69 3.46
CA VAL A 201 9.96 26.70 4.65
C VAL A 201 10.69 26.18 5.90
N ARG A 202 11.47 25.09 5.78
CA ARG A 202 12.23 24.55 6.92
C ARG A 202 13.32 25.52 7.40
N HIS A 203 14.02 26.17 6.48
CA HIS A 203 15.04 27.16 6.81
C HIS A 203 14.41 28.35 7.54
N GLU A 204 13.32 28.92 7.03
CA GLU A 204 12.64 30.05 7.67
C GLU A 204 12.11 29.70 9.06
N SER A 205 11.50 28.52 9.22
CA SER A 205 11.05 28.06 10.55
C SER A 205 12.21 27.88 11.54
N SER A 206 13.40 27.48 11.05
CA SER A 206 14.59 27.31 11.89
C SER A 206 15.14 28.67 12.33
N GLU A 207 15.18 29.65 11.43
CA GLU A 207 15.59 31.02 11.74
C GLU A 207 14.63 31.70 12.73
N GLU A 208 13.31 31.50 12.60
CA GLU A 208 12.32 31.99 13.57
C GLU A 208 12.56 31.41 14.97
N ILE A 209 12.78 30.10 15.07
CA ILE A 209 13.08 29.43 16.35
C ILE A 209 14.39 29.96 16.95
N ILE A 210 15.43 30.17 16.13
CA ILE A 210 16.71 30.71 16.58
C ILE A 210 16.55 32.15 17.07
N ALA A 211 15.80 32.99 16.34
CA ALA A 211 15.52 34.37 16.72
C ALA A 211 14.72 34.44 18.03
N GLU A 212 13.69 33.61 18.20
CA GLU A 212 12.90 33.55 19.42
C GLU A 212 13.76 33.09 20.63
N ARG A 213 14.63 32.09 20.45
CA ARG A 213 15.57 31.65 21.48
C ARG A 213 16.54 32.76 21.88
N ARG A 214 17.07 33.52 20.91
CA ARG A 214 17.94 34.67 21.17
C ARG A 214 17.21 35.76 21.94
N GLN A 215 15.98 36.10 21.56
CA GLN A 215 15.17 37.07 22.29
C GLN A 215 14.91 36.63 23.74
N ARG A 216 14.52 35.37 23.96
CA ARG A 216 14.32 34.83 25.33
C ARG A 216 15.60 34.85 26.16
N ALA A 217 16.76 34.59 25.56
CA ALA A 217 18.06 34.69 26.25
C ALA A 217 18.40 36.13 26.62
N VAL A 218 18.18 37.10 25.71
CA VAL A 218 18.41 38.53 25.97
C VAL A 218 17.46 39.07 27.05
N SER A 219 16.18 38.68 27.04
CA SER A 219 15.22 39.07 28.07
C SER A 219 15.56 38.51 29.45
N ARG A 220 16.14 37.31 29.53
CA ARG A 220 16.63 36.73 30.80
C ARG A 220 17.91 37.42 31.31
N GLY A 221 18.80 37.86 30.42
CA GLY A 221 20.01 38.60 30.79
C GLY A 221 19.74 40.03 31.29
N ARG A 222 18.67 40.68 30.82
CA ARG A 222 18.27 42.04 31.27
C ARG A 222 17.43 42.08 32.55
N GLY A 223 16.99 40.93 33.06
CA GLY A 223 16.31 40.82 34.37
C GLY A 223 17.26 40.67 35.55
N VAL A 224 18.58 40.63 35.31
CA VAL A 224 19.64 40.49 36.33
C VAL A 224 20.59 41.68 36.23
N THR A 225 20.06 42.88 36.48
CA THR A 225 20.87 44.04 36.84
C THR A 225 20.09 44.76 37.93
N TYR A 226 20.68 44.78 39.12
CA TYR A 226 20.21 45.42 40.36
C TYR A 226 19.83 46.89 40.15
#